data_AF-A0A017TJ04-F1
#
_entry.id   AF-A0A017TJ04-F1
#
_cell.length_a   1.000
_cell.length_b   1.000
_cell.length_c   1.000
_cell.angle_alpha   90.00
_cell.angle_beta   90.00
_cell.angle_gamma   90.00
#
_symmetry.space_group_name_H-M   'P 1'
#
loop_
_entity.id
_entity.type
_entity.pdbx_description
1 polymer ?
#
loop_
_entity_poly.entity_id
_entity_poly.type
_entity_poly.pdbx_seq_one_letter_code
_entity_poly.pdbx_strand_id
1 'polypeptide(L)'
;MPERQEFPKQIPYEEGMQIPDGYTLEMRARRGLVIAGAVTFGTMYGLSLIGGVQSISDGNGDFGALVVPLVGPFIALATSDASIDGELGAVLVVDGIAQIGGALMLLGGLLSQKKVLIRNDLASEHVEIVPFATGRGDLGLGIRGTM
;
A
#
# COMPACT_ATOMS: atom_id res chain seq x y z
N MET A 1 21.82 36.83 13.55
CA MET A 1 21.09 35.74 12.87
C MET A 1 20.05 35.24 13.86
N PRO A 2 18.73 35.47 13.68
CA PRO A 2 17.77 34.90 14.61
C PRO A 2 17.83 33.38 14.51
N GLU A 3 17.88 32.73 15.67
CA GLU A 3 17.87 31.28 15.86
C GLU A 3 16.65 30.72 15.13
N ARG A 4 16.84 29.84 14.13
CA ARG A 4 15.70 29.11 13.54
C ARG A 4 15.17 28.17 14.60
N GLN A 5 14.15 28.61 15.33
CA GLN A 5 13.40 27.77 16.24
C GLN A 5 12.94 26.55 15.44
N GLU A 6 13.49 25.38 15.75
CA GLU A 6 13.27 24.12 15.02
C GLU A 6 11.87 23.58 15.32
N PHE A 7 10.85 24.27 14.83
CA PHE A 7 9.48 23.80 14.96
C PHE A 7 9.31 22.49 14.19
N PRO A 8 8.68 21.46 14.80
CA PRO A 8 8.54 20.15 14.20
C PRO A 8 7.72 20.22 12.92
N LYS A 9 8.16 19.51 11.87
CA LYS A 9 7.50 19.53 10.55
C LYS A 9 6.04 19.08 10.59
N GLN A 10 5.74 18.12 11.48
CA GLN A 10 4.41 17.53 11.65
C GLN A 10 4.16 17.31 13.14
N ILE A 11 2.94 17.62 13.57
CA ILE A 11 2.44 17.36 14.93
C ILE A 11 1.18 16.48 14.82
N PRO A 12 1.08 15.35 15.53
CA PRO A 12 -0.16 14.58 15.62
C PRO A 12 -1.29 15.47 16.17
N TYR A 13 -2.41 15.54 15.47
CA TYR A 13 -3.56 16.30 15.96
C TYR A 13 -4.39 15.43 16.92
N GLU A 14 -4.66 15.95 18.12
CA GLU A 14 -5.61 15.36 19.06
C GLU A 14 -6.88 16.21 19.10
N GLU A 15 -8.04 15.57 19.28
CA GLU A 15 -9.31 16.30 19.27
C GLU A 15 -9.39 17.28 20.45
N GLY A 16 -9.68 18.54 20.14
CA GLY A 16 -9.67 19.63 21.13
C GLY A 16 -8.32 20.36 21.25
N MET A 17 -7.27 19.92 20.54
CA MET A 17 -6.02 20.66 20.46
C MET A 17 -6.23 21.98 19.70
N GLN A 18 -5.75 23.09 20.29
CA GLN A 18 -5.68 24.36 19.59
C GLN A 18 -4.61 24.28 18.49
N ILE A 19 -4.94 24.74 17.28
CA ILE A 19 -4.01 24.73 16.15
C ILE A 19 -2.98 25.84 16.41
N PRO A 20 -1.68 25.53 16.58
CA PRO A 20 -0.66 26.54 16.79
C PRO A 20 -0.51 27.42 15.54
N ASP A 21 -0.15 28.69 15.76
CA ASP A 21 0.12 29.62 14.67
C ASP A 21 1.22 29.07 13.75
N GLY A 22 1.01 29.19 12.44
CA GLY A 22 1.92 28.64 11.43
C GLY A 22 1.72 27.16 11.12
N TYR A 23 0.64 26.53 11.59
CA TYR A 23 0.25 25.16 11.22
C TYR A 23 -1.14 25.10 10.59
N THR A 24 -1.34 24.14 9.69
CA THR A 24 -2.63 23.82 9.05
C THR A 24 -2.98 22.36 9.28
N LEU A 25 -4.27 22.07 9.47
CA LEU A 25 -4.79 20.73 9.63
C LEU A 25 -4.91 20.02 8.28
N GLU A 26 -4.24 18.87 8.13
CA GLU A 26 -4.30 18.02 6.94
C GLU A 26 -4.75 16.59 7.28
N MET A 27 -5.41 15.96 6.31
CA MET A 27 -5.73 14.53 6.32
C MET A 27 -4.67 13.78 5.51
N ARG A 28 -3.89 12.91 6.15
CA ARG A 28 -2.87 12.10 5.46
C ARG A 28 -3.12 10.61 5.63
N ALA A 29 -2.92 9.84 4.57
CA ALA A 29 -2.89 8.38 4.64
C ALA A 29 -1.80 7.89 5.60
N ARG A 30 -2.00 6.72 6.20
CA ARG A 30 -0.99 6.09 7.08
C ARG A 30 0.11 5.45 6.23
N ARG A 31 1.03 6.28 5.72
CA ARG A 31 2.12 5.86 4.81
C ARG A 31 2.86 4.60 5.26
N GLY A 32 3.16 4.45 6.55
CA GLY A 32 3.81 3.26 7.07
C GLY A 32 3.01 1.97 6.84
N LEU A 33 1.69 2.02 7.03
CA LEU A 33 0.81 0.88 6.83
C LEU A 33 0.61 0.58 5.33
N VAL A 34 0.55 1.62 4.50
CA VAL A 34 0.52 1.50 3.03
C VAL A 34 1.78 0.82 2.53
N ILE A 35 2.96 1.28 2.96
CA ILE A 35 4.26 0.73 2.53
C ILE A 35 4.41 -0.71 3.02
N ALA A 36 4.15 -0.97 4.31
CA ALA A 36 4.21 -2.32 4.86
C ALA A 36 3.26 -3.27 4.12
N GLY A 37 2.00 -2.86 3.93
CA GLY A 37 1.02 -3.64 3.20
C GLY A 37 1.43 -3.91 1.75
N ALA A 38 1.89 -2.89 1.03
CA ALA A 38 2.32 -3.02 -0.37
C ALA A 38 3.53 -3.97 -0.51
N VAL A 39 4.53 -3.84 0.36
CA VAL A 39 5.71 -4.71 0.34
C VAL A 39 5.34 -6.15 0.69
N THR A 40 4.58 -6.36 1.77
CA THR A 40 4.18 -7.71 2.20
C THR A 40 3.29 -8.38 1.15
N PHE A 41 2.20 -7.74 0.75
CA PHE A 41 1.28 -8.30 -0.25
C PHE A 41 1.98 -8.51 -1.60
N GLY A 42 2.69 -7.49 -2.09
CA GLY A 42 3.34 -7.54 -3.39
C GLY A 42 4.44 -8.60 -3.48
N THR A 43 5.24 -8.78 -2.42
CA THR A 43 6.27 -9.83 -2.40
C THR A 43 5.66 -11.22 -2.37
N MET A 44 4.71 -11.45 -1.46
CA MET A 44 4.08 -12.76 -1.29
C MET A 44 3.33 -13.17 -2.56
N TYR A 45 2.40 -12.32 -3.03
CA TYR A 45 1.68 -12.58 -4.28
C TYR A 45 2.59 -12.67 -5.50
N GLY A 46 3.67 -11.87 -5.55
CA GLY A 46 4.66 -11.94 -6.63
C GLY A 46 5.32 -13.32 -6.73
N LEU A 47 5.69 -13.91 -5.60
CA LEU A 47 6.24 -15.27 -5.56
C LEU A 47 5.19 -16.32 -5.96
N SER A 48 3.96 -16.20 -5.47
CA SER A 48 2.86 -17.11 -5.82
C SER A 48 2.54 -17.03 -7.32
N LEU A 49 2.52 -15.83 -7.89
CA LEU A 49 2.28 -15.62 -9.31
C LEU A 49 3.36 -16.31 -10.16
N ILE A 50 4.64 -16.19 -9.79
CA ILE A 50 5.74 -16.87 -10.49
C ILE A 50 5.53 -18.39 -10.42
N GLY A 51 5.28 -18.93 -9.22
CA GLY A 51 5.04 -20.37 -9.03
C GLY A 51 3.83 -20.89 -9.81
N GLY A 52 2.72 -20.16 -9.80
CA GLY A 52 1.50 -20.52 -10.51
C GLY A 52 1.65 -20.47 -12.03
N VAL A 53 2.31 -19.43 -12.56
CA VAL A 53 2.61 -19.34 -13.99
C VAL A 53 3.53 -20.47 -14.44
N GLN A 54 4.54 -20.81 -13.64
CA GLN A 54 5.44 -21.93 -13.93
C GLN A 54 4.68 -23.26 -13.93
N SER A 55 3.85 -23.51 -12.92
CA SER A 55 3.00 -24.71 -12.83
C SER A 55 2.12 -24.88 -14.08
N ILE A 56 1.43 -23.80 -14.50
CA ILE A 56 0.61 -23.80 -15.72
C ILE A 56 1.46 -24.08 -16.97
N SER A 57 2.65 -23.48 -17.05
CA SER A 57 3.55 -23.63 -18.20
C SER A 57 4.10 -25.04 -18.33
N ASP A 58 4.37 -25.71 -17.21
CA ASP A 58 4.87 -27.07 -17.14
C ASP A 58 3.76 -28.12 -17.37
N GLY A 59 2.51 -27.69 -17.54
CA GLY A 59 1.33 -28.57 -17.69
C GLY A 59 0.92 -29.27 -16.39
N ASN A 60 1.57 -28.93 -15.27
CA ASN A 60 1.24 -29.42 -13.95
C ASN A 60 0.27 -28.44 -13.29
N GLY A 61 -1.03 -28.73 -13.30
CA GLY A 61 -2.08 -27.82 -12.81
C GLY A 61 -2.10 -27.61 -11.29
N ASP A 62 -1.32 -28.38 -10.53
CA ASP A 62 -1.41 -28.48 -9.06
C ASP A 62 -1.36 -27.12 -8.34
N PHE A 63 -0.48 -26.22 -8.80
CA PHE A 63 -0.31 -24.89 -8.23
C PHE A 63 -0.78 -23.76 -9.15
N GLY A 64 -1.50 -24.08 -10.23
CA GLY A 64 -1.97 -23.07 -11.19
C GLY A 64 -2.88 -22.01 -10.57
N ALA A 65 -3.57 -22.33 -9.47
CA ALA A 65 -4.41 -21.38 -8.75
C ALA A 65 -3.65 -20.23 -8.10
N LEU A 66 -2.32 -20.32 -7.91
CA LEU A 66 -1.50 -19.27 -7.28
C LEU A 66 -1.47 -17.94 -8.05
N VAL A 67 -1.91 -17.93 -9.32
CA VAL A 67 -2.10 -16.69 -10.09
C VAL A 67 -3.27 -15.84 -9.59
N VAL A 68 -4.14 -16.39 -8.75
CA VAL A 68 -5.25 -15.67 -8.15
C VAL A 68 -4.79 -15.15 -6.78
N PRO A 69 -4.74 -13.82 -6.55
CA PRO A 69 -4.30 -13.28 -5.27
C PRO A 69 -5.27 -13.67 -4.15
N LEU A 70 -4.75 -13.73 -2.92
CA LEU A 70 -5.48 -13.98 -1.67
C LEU A 70 -6.08 -15.38 -1.53
N VAL A 71 -6.81 -15.86 -2.53
CA VAL A 71 -7.50 -17.16 -2.50
C VAL A 71 -6.70 -18.26 -3.19
N GLY A 72 -5.82 -17.91 -4.13
CA GLY A 72 -5.00 -18.86 -4.88
C GLY A 72 -4.19 -19.82 -4.01
N PRO A 73 -3.48 -19.38 -2.96
CA PRO A 73 -2.72 -20.26 -2.08
C PRO A 73 -3.59 -21.32 -1.38
N PHE A 74 -4.82 -20.96 -0.99
CA PHE A 74 -5.74 -21.90 -0.35
C PHE A 74 -6.38 -22.86 -1.35
N ILE A 75 -6.67 -22.39 -2.57
CA ILE A 75 -7.14 -23.27 -3.65
C ILE A 75 -6.04 -24.26 -4.00
N ALA A 76 -4.81 -23.79 -4.22
CA ALA A 76 -3.67 -24.64 -4.52
C ALA A 76 -3.42 -25.67 -3.41
N LEU A 77 -3.52 -25.28 -2.13
CA LEU A 77 -3.44 -26.21 -1.01
C LEU A 77 -4.55 -27.28 -1.03
N ALA A 78 -5.76 -26.93 -1.46
CA ALA A 78 -6.89 -27.84 -1.52
C ALA A 78 -6.90 -28.74 -2.77
N THR A 79 -6.25 -28.33 -3.86
CA THR A 79 -6.26 -29.04 -5.14
C THR A 79 -4.97 -29.79 -5.45
N SER A 80 -3.86 -29.44 -4.81
CA SER A 80 -2.59 -30.15 -4.94
C SER A 80 -2.47 -31.29 -3.93
N ASP A 81 -1.51 -32.18 -4.14
CA ASP A 81 -1.13 -33.22 -3.17
C ASP A 81 -0.36 -32.66 -1.96
N ALA A 82 -0.25 -31.33 -1.80
CA ALA A 82 0.44 -30.70 -0.69
C ALA A 82 -0.36 -30.89 0.61
N SER A 83 0.19 -31.67 1.54
CA SER A 83 -0.37 -31.80 2.89
C SER A 83 -0.05 -30.58 3.75
N ILE A 84 -0.98 -30.21 4.64
CA ILE A 84 -0.79 -29.11 5.61
C ILE A 84 0.40 -29.36 6.53
N ASP A 85 0.65 -30.63 6.88
CA ASP A 85 1.80 -31.04 7.69
C ASP A 85 3.11 -31.09 6.88
N GLY A 86 3.03 -30.94 5.55
CA GLY A 86 4.17 -30.87 4.64
C GLY A 86 4.70 -29.44 4.48
N GLU A 87 5.98 -29.34 4.11
CA GLU A 87 6.68 -28.06 3.94
C GLU A 87 5.96 -27.13 2.94
N LEU A 88 5.53 -27.68 1.79
CA LEU A 88 4.81 -26.91 0.78
C LEU A 88 3.44 -26.44 1.25
N GLY A 89 2.67 -27.28 1.96
CA GLY A 89 1.36 -26.90 2.46
C GLY A 89 1.45 -25.81 3.53
N ALA A 90 2.41 -25.92 4.45
CA ALA A 90 2.68 -24.88 5.43
C ALA A 90 3.08 -23.54 4.79
N VAL A 91 3.92 -23.58 3.75
CA VAL A 91 4.30 -22.37 2.98
C VAL A 91 3.07 -21.73 2.33
N LEU A 92 2.17 -22.51 1.73
CA LEU A 92 0.95 -21.99 1.11
C LEU A 92 0.00 -21.33 2.12
N VAL A 93 -0.13 -21.91 3.32
CA VAL A 93 -0.93 -21.31 4.40
C VAL A 93 -0.32 -19.98 4.85
N VAL A 94 0.99 -19.95 5.08
CA VAL A 94 1.70 -18.73 5.49
C VAL A 94 1.61 -17.67 4.40
N ASP A 95 1.80 -18.04 3.14
CA ASP A 95 1.66 -17.15 1.99
C ASP A 95 0.25 -16.54 1.92
N GLY A 96 -0.80 -17.36 1.98
CA GLY A 96 -2.19 -16.90 1.96
C GLY A 96 -2.52 -15.93 3.11
N ILE A 97 -2.10 -16.26 4.33
CA ILE A 97 -2.28 -15.38 5.50
C ILE A 97 -1.50 -14.07 5.33
N ALA A 98 -0.26 -14.13 4.85
CA ALA A 98 0.57 -12.97 4.64
C ALA A 98 0.02 -12.07 3.54
N GLN A 99 -0.53 -12.63 2.45
CA GLN A 99 -1.21 -11.87 1.41
C GLN A 99 -2.46 -11.16 1.96
N ILE A 100 -3.32 -11.85 2.72
CA ILE A 100 -4.51 -11.25 3.34
C ILE A 100 -4.10 -10.14 4.32
N GLY A 101 -3.13 -10.41 5.19
CA GLY A 101 -2.60 -9.42 6.13
C GLY A 101 -2.02 -8.20 5.43
N GLY A 102 -1.21 -8.42 4.39
CA GLY A 102 -0.63 -7.37 3.55
C GLY A 102 -1.70 -6.52 2.86
N ALA A 103 -2.71 -7.14 2.27
CA ALA A 103 -3.82 -6.45 1.62
C ALA A 103 -4.64 -5.63 2.62
N LEU A 104 -4.94 -6.18 3.80
CA LEU A 104 -5.65 -5.46 4.86
C LEU A 104 -4.85 -4.27 5.38
N MET A 105 -3.53 -4.41 5.55
CA MET A 105 -2.65 -3.29 5.89
C MET A 105 -2.69 -2.23 4.80
N LEU A 106 -2.51 -2.62 3.54
CA LEU A 106 -2.51 -1.69 2.41
C LEU A 106 -3.82 -0.90 2.35
N LEU A 107 -4.95 -1.61 2.33
CA LEU A 107 -6.28 -1.00 2.29
C LEU A 107 -6.56 -0.17 3.54
N GLY A 108 -6.25 -0.68 4.72
CA GLY A 108 -6.40 0.05 5.98
C GLY A 108 -5.55 1.33 6.01
N GLY A 109 -4.38 1.32 5.38
CA GLY A 109 -3.48 2.48 5.29
C GLY A 109 -3.99 3.56 4.33
N LEU A 110 -4.61 3.14 3.22
CA LEU A 110 -5.22 4.02 2.23
C LEU A 110 -6.54 4.61 2.73
N LEU A 111 -7.37 3.80 3.38
CA LEU A 111 -8.69 4.19 3.87
C LEU A 111 -8.63 4.94 5.20
N SER A 112 -7.65 4.64 6.06
CA SER A 112 -7.48 5.36 7.33
C SER A 112 -6.64 6.62 7.12
N GLN A 113 -7.31 7.77 7.16
CA GLN A 113 -6.66 9.07 7.20
C GLN A 113 -6.38 9.48 8.64
N LYS A 114 -5.15 9.95 8.92
CA LYS A 114 -4.78 10.59 10.19
C LYS A 114 -4.84 12.11 10.05
N LYS A 115 -5.42 12.77 11.06
CA LYS A 115 -5.37 14.22 11.24
C LYS A 115 -3.97 14.59 11.72
N VAL A 116 -3.28 15.44 10.97
CA VAL A 116 -1.94 15.95 11.35
C VAL A 116 -1.90 17.46 11.14
N LEU A 117 -1.22 18.16 12.05
CA LEU A 117 -0.89 19.55 11.87
C LEU A 117 0.45 19.63 11.14
N ILE A 118 0.47 20.37 10.04
CA ILE A 118 1.65 20.55 9.21
C ILE A 118 2.00 22.02 9.18
N ARG A 119 3.30 22.31 9.29
CA ARG A 119 3.80 23.68 9.26
C ARG A 119 3.47 24.30 7.89
N ASN A 120 2.99 25.54 7.85
CA ASN A 120 2.39 26.15 6.65
C ASN A 120 3.34 26.23 5.43
N ASP A 121 4.64 26.31 5.67
CA ASP A 121 5.67 26.27 4.63
C ASP A 121 5.79 24.88 3.96
N LEU A 122 5.46 23.81 4.68
CA LEU A 122 5.43 22.43 4.17
C LEU A 122 4.02 22.01 3.74
N ALA A 123 2.99 22.64 4.29
CA ALA A 123 1.60 22.45 3.89
C ALA A 123 1.29 23.15 2.56
N SER A 124 2.20 23.97 2.02
CA SER A 124 2.06 24.54 0.68
C SER A 124 2.75 23.70 -0.40
N GLU A 125 3.64 22.78 0.00
CA GLU A 125 4.28 21.79 -0.88
C GLU A 125 3.31 20.62 -1.17
N HIS A 126 2.23 20.89 -1.90
CA HIS A 126 1.42 19.84 -2.52
C HIS A 126 1.81 19.69 -3.98
N VAL A 127 2.22 18.48 -4.32
CA VAL A 127 2.32 18.03 -5.71
C VAL A 127 0.95 17.48 -6.08
N GLU A 128 0.17 18.28 -6.78
CA GLU A 128 -1.17 17.87 -7.23
C GLU A 128 -1.08 17.32 -8.65
N ILE A 129 -1.57 16.09 -8.84
CA ILE A 129 -1.71 15.48 -10.16
C ILE A 129 -3.08 15.89 -10.68
N VAL A 130 -3.11 16.86 -11.57
CA VAL A 130 -4.35 17.40 -12.14
C VAL A 130 -4.54 16.85 -13.56
N PRO A 131 -5.73 16.30 -13.90
CA PRO A 131 -6.04 16.00 -15.28
C PRO A 131 -6.15 17.33 -16.04
N PHE A 132 -5.51 17.43 -17.20
CA PHE A 132 -5.71 18.55 -18.10
C PHE A 132 -6.08 18.04 -19.49
N ALA A 133 -7.02 18.73 -20.14
CA ALA A 133 -7.37 18.44 -21.51
C ALA A 133 -6.19 18.80 -22.40
N THR A 134 -5.67 17.83 -23.15
CA THR A 134 -4.78 18.14 -24.26
C THR A 134 -5.67 18.46 -25.47
N GLY A 135 -5.34 19.49 -26.25
CA GLY A 135 -6.20 20.02 -27.33
C GLY A 135 -6.57 19.04 -28.46
N ARG A 136 -6.18 17.76 -28.37
CA ARG A 136 -6.52 16.69 -29.32
C ARG A 136 -7.64 15.74 -28.87
N GLY A 137 -8.25 15.99 -27.71
CA GLY A 137 -9.28 15.11 -27.15
C GLY A 137 -8.74 14.03 -26.21
N ASP A 138 -7.43 14.04 -25.93
CA ASP A 138 -6.79 13.13 -24.97
C ASP A 138 -6.64 13.79 -23.59
N LEU A 139 -6.74 12.98 -22.53
CA LEU A 139 -6.48 13.41 -21.16
C LEU A 139 -4.98 13.32 -20.85
N GLY A 140 -4.39 14.44 -20.43
CA GLY A 140 -3.02 14.52 -19.94
C GLY A 140 -2.96 14.54 -18.41
N LEU A 141 -1.86 14.06 -17.83
CA LEU A 141 -1.55 14.21 -16.41
C LEU A 141 -0.56 15.35 -16.22
N GLY A 142 -0.97 16.39 -15.51
CA GLY A 142 -0.14 17.53 -15.16
C GLY A 142 0.34 17.43 -13.72
N ILE A 143 1.61 17.76 -13.48
CA ILE A 143 2.16 17.90 -12.13
C ILE A 143 2.21 19.39 -11.82
N ARG A 144 1.43 19.84 -10.84
CA ARG A 144 1.49 21.21 -10.33
C ARG A 144 2.12 21.19 -8.94
N GLY A 145 3.19 21.95 -8.77
CA GLY A 145 3.73 22.30 -7.47
C GLY A 145 3.38 23.75 -7.14
N THR A 146 2.87 23.99 -5.94
CA THR A 146 2.83 25.33 -5.34
C THR A 146 4.04 25.46 -4.42
N MET A 147 4.81 26.54 -4.58
CA MET A 147 5.86 26.96 -3.64
C MET A 147 5.35 28.14 -2.81
#